data_AF-A0A0P9GAA1-F1
#
_entry.id   AF-A0A0P9GAA1-F1
#
_cell.length_a   1.000
_cell.length_b   1.000
_cell.length_c   1.000
_cell.angle_alpha   90.00
_cell.angle_beta   90.00
_cell.angle_gamma   90.00
#
_symmetry.space_group_name_H-M   'P 1'
#
loop_
_entity.id
_entity.type
_entity.pdbx_description
1 polymer ?
#
loop_
_entity_poly.entity_id
_entity_poly.type
_entity_poly.pdbx_seq_one_letter_code
_entity_poly.pdbx_strand_id
1 'polypeptide(L)'
;MKKYLICGIALIVFTNIFILGGVFYNRSGEPTAQLVLSEREARLPYLSGFEKENSGVGLSISWRALANEKGELAYYNNRSINLTKEQLRALGFTELEVSEDGWAQERTLFFALEYNGEQYQKSLANAQSYYEKALARFELDTNDEQLKYAKERASEAYQQELHRNSRLFFLEAAQDYKTLATKYAAQSNIVIVKGNAKPYFNDYSKDHSLHLRALLVNRINVPAHFVETLASLKTSRGQTKPDYSVTVNWGKRLEPWIVDIQMN
;
A
#
# COMPACT_ATOMS: atom_id res chain seq x y z
N MET A 1 19.95 5.60 46.85
CA MET A 1 20.57 5.95 45.55
C MET A 1 20.96 4.74 44.71
N LYS A 2 21.83 3.81 45.17
CA LYS A 2 22.24 2.63 44.37
C LYS A 2 21.10 1.70 43.89
N LYS A 3 20.07 1.46 44.72
CA LYS A 3 18.94 0.59 44.36
C LYS A 3 18.11 1.13 43.19
N TYR A 4 17.81 2.44 43.19
CA TYR A 4 17.06 3.08 42.11
C TYR A 4 17.86 3.13 40.79
N LEU A 5 19.18 3.30 40.86
CA LEU A 5 20.05 3.23 39.68
C LEU A 5 20.04 1.82 39.07
N ILE A 6 20.14 0.77 39.89
CA ILE A 6 20.06 -0.62 39.42
C ILE A 6 18.67 -0.90 38.80
N CYS A 7 17.58 -0.47 39.44
CA CYS A 7 16.24 -0.61 38.88
C CYS A 7 16.09 0.14 37.54
N GLY A 8 16.65 1.35 37.43
CA GLY A 8 16.63 2.12 36.19
C GLY A 8 17.38 1.44 35.05
N ILE A 9 18.60 0.94 35.32
CA ILE A 9 19.38 0.17 34.34
C ILE A 9 18.65 -1.12 33.95
N ALA A 10 18.13 -1.86 34.93
CA ALA A 10 17.39 -3.09 34.67
C ALA A 10 16.17 -2.85 33.78
N LEU A 11 15.44 -1.74 34.01
CA LEU A 11 14.31 -1.36 33.18
C LEU A 11 14.75 -1.08 31.73
N ILE A 12 15.83 -0.32 31.53
CA ILE A 12 16.36 -0.03 30.18
C ILE A 12 16.81 -1.31 29.48
N VAL A 13 17.52 -2.20 30.17
CA VAL A 13 17.99 -3.46 29.59
C VAL A 13 16.79 -4.34 29.20
N PHE A 14 15.80 -4.46 30.07
CA PHE A 14 14.63 -5.29 29.82
C PHE A 14 13.79 -4.77 28.63
N THR A 15 13.58 -3.47 28.53
CA THR A 15 12.84 -2.89 27.39
C THR A 15 13.57 -3.11 26.07
N ASN A 16 14.90 -2.94 26.05
CA ASN A 16 15.71 -3.21 24.86
C ASN A 16 15.69 -4.69 24.46
N ILE A 17 15.80 -5.62 25.42
CA ILE A 17 15.69 -7.06 25.17
C ILE A 17 14.32 -7.39 24.57
N PHE A 18 13.23 -6.80 25.10
CA PHE A 18 11.89 -7.03 24.58
C PHE A 18 11.73 -6.55 23.13
N ILE A 19 12.21 -5.35 22.82
CA ILE A 19 12.15 -4.77 21.46
C ILE A 19 12.99 -5.60 20.49
N LEU A 20 14.26 -5.88 20.83
CA LEU A 20 15.17 -6.66 19.97
C LEU A 20 14.69 -8.10 19.82
N GLY A 21 14.12 -8.70 20.87
CA GLY A 21 13.48 -10.00 20.82
C GLY A 21 12.32 -10.04 19.83
N GLY A 22 11.51 -8.97 19.78
CA GLY A 22 10.45 -8.82 18.78
C GLY A 22 10.96 -8.73 17.34
N VAL A 23 12.08 -8.04 17.12
CA VAL A 23 12.74 -7.97 15.80
C VAL A 23 13.33 -9.32 15.40
N PHE A 24 14.06 -9.97 16.32
CA PHE A 24 14.62 -11.29 16.11
C PHE A 24 13.51 -12.30 15.79
N TYR A 25 12.42 -12.29 16.57
CA TYR A 25 11.27 -13.15 16.32
C TYR A 25 10.64 -12.90 14.95
N ASN A 26 10.42 -11.63 14.57
CA ASN A 26 9.88 -11.28 13.25
C ASN A 26 10.75 -11.82 12.12
N ARG A 27 12.07 -11.67 12.23
CA ARG A 27 13.07 -12.10 11.23
C ARG A 27 13.50 -13.57 11.37
N SER A 28 12.93 -14.32 12.32
CA SER A 28 13.34 -15.71 12.57
C SER A 28 12.67 -16.67 11.60
N GLY A 29 13.45 -17.60 11.04
CA GLY A 29 12.98 -18.58 10.07
C GLY A 29 12.70 -17.97 8.70
N GLU A 30 11.91 -18.68 7.90
CA GLU A 30 11.55 -18.22 6.55
C GLU A 30 10.60 -17.02 6.61
N PRO A 31 10.81 -15.99 5.76
CA PRO A 31 9.89 -14.87 5.64
C PRO A 31 8.53 -15.37 5.09
N THR A 32 7.45 -14.71 5.51
CA THR A 32 6.11 -15.01 5.01
C THR A 32 5.90 -14.56 3.56
N ALA A 33 6.68 -13.57 3.11
CA ALA A 33 6.72 -13.10 1.74
C ALA A 33 8.03 -12.34 1.49
N GLN A 34 8.49 -12.35 0.24
CA GLN A 34 9.59 -11.51 -0.24
C GLN A 34 9.15 -10.85 -1.54
N LEU A 35 9.27 -9.52 -1.62
CA LEU A 35 8.95 -8.75 -2.82
C LEU A 35 10.11 -7.84 -3.18
N VAL A 36 10.37 -7.69 -4.48
CA VAL A 36 11.28 -6.68 -5.02
C VAL A 36 10.45 -5.48 -5.45
N LEU A 37 10.36 -4.47 -4.60
CA LEU A 37 9.56 -3.27 -4.81
C LEU A 37 10.36 -2.20 -5.54
N SER A 38 9.73 -1.46 -6.44
CA SER A 38 10.36 -0.25 -7.01
C SER A 38 10.02 0.98 -6.17
N GLU A 39 10.58 2.13 -6.52
CA GLU A 39 10.16 3.43 -5.97
C GLU A 39 8.63 3.66 -6.04
N ARG A 40 7.93 3.08 -7.03
CA ARG A 40 6.46 3.18 -7.17
C ARG A 40 5.74 2.68 -5.92
N GLU A 41 6.25 1.60 -5.32
CA GLU A 41 5.69 0.90 -4.17
C GLU A 41 6.39 1.24 -2.86
N ALA A 42 7.70 1.50 -2.87
CA ALA A 42 8.52 1.81 -1.70
C ALA A 42 9.04 3.25 -1.79
N ARG A 43 8.16 4.23 -1.60
CA ARG A 43 8.42 5.65 -1.90
C ARG A 43 9.30 6.32 -0.86
N LEU A 44 10.25 7.14 -1.30
CA LEU A 44 10.92 8.09 -0.42
C LEU A 44 9.90 9.10 0.15
N PRO A 45 9.99 9.45 1.45
CA PRO A 45 9.21 10.54 2.00
C PRO A 45 9.63 11.86 1.33
N TYR A 46 8.71 12.82 1.24
CA TYR A 46 9.02 14.15 0.70
C TYR A 46 10.24 14.75 1.43
N LEU A 47 11.26 15.11 0.65
CA LEU A 47 12.63 15.41 1.09
C LEU A 47 12.80 16.60 2.05
N SER A 48 11.75 17.33 2.43
CA SER A 48 11.84 18.61 3.14
C SER A 48 12.36 18.54 4.59
N GLY A 49 12.85 17.38 5.05
CA GLY A 49 13.36 17.17 6.41
C GLY A 49 14.61 16.29 6.53
N PHE A 50 15.15 15.76 5.43
CA PHE A 50 16.31 14.86 5.47
C PHE A 50 17.59 15.55 5.96
N GLU A 51 17.72 16.86 5.73
CA GLU A 51 18.96 17.59 6.06
C GLU A 51 19.09 17.99 7.53
N LYS A 52 18.03 17.83 8.36
CA LYS A 52 18.00 18.42 9.71
C LYS A 52 17.71 17.46 10.85
N GLU A 53 17.33 16.21 10.60
CA GLU A 53 17.02 15.26 11.66
C GLU A 53 17.79 13.94 11.51
N ASN A 54 18.49 13.54 12.57
CA ASN A 54 19.01 12.18 12.78
C ASN A 54 17.87 11.16 13.04
N SER A 55 16.67 11.42 12.55
CA SER A 55 15.52 10.54 12.66
C SER A 55 15.57 9.51 11.53
N GLY A 56 15.29 8.24 11.86
CA GLY A 56 15.47 7.13 10.91
C GLY A 56 14.72 7.35 9.60
N VAL A 57 15.42 7.19 8.48
CA VAL A 57 14.81 7.23 7.14
C VAL A 57 13.89 6.03 6.97
N GLY A 58 12.69 6.24 6.40
CA GLY A 58 11.73 5.18 6.15
C GLY A 58 11.02 5.32 4.81
N LEU A 59 10.94 4.24 4.05
CA LEU A 59 10.23 4.17 2.78
C LEU A 59 8.74 3.93 3.02
N SER A 60 7.87 4.74 2.42
CA SER A 60 6.42 4.56 2.54
C SER A 60 5.92 3.49 1.56
N ILE A 61 5.11 2.56 2.06
CA ILE A 61 4.47 1.53 1.26
C ILE A 61 3.26 2.14 0.54
N SER A 62 3.37 2.29 -0.77
CA SER A 62 2.29 2.71 -1.64
C SER A 62 1.54 1.49 -2.17
N TRP A 63 0.23 1.50 -1.99
CA TRP A 63 -0.69 0.45 -2.42
C TRP A 63 -2.07 1.07 -2.68
N ARG A 64 -2.91 0.36 -3.42
CA ARG A 64 -4.22 0.84 -3.88
C ARG A 64 -5.21 -0.30 -4.08
N ALA A 65 -6.50 0.03 -4.15
CA ALA A 65 -7.53 -0.87 -4.63
C ALA A 65 -7.78 -0.65 -6.13
N LEU A 66 -8.25 -1.69 -6.82
CA LEU A 66 -8.76 -1.56 -8.19
C LEU A 66 -10.02 -0.66 -8.17
N ALA A 67 -10.34 0.00 -9.29
CA ALA A 67 -11.61 0.70 -9.44
C ALA A 67 -12.78 -0.28 -9.21
N ASN A 68 -13.84 0.20 -8.55
CA ASN A 68 -15.05 -0.59 -8.34
C ASN A 68 -15.78 -0.87 -9.66
N GLU A 69 -15.71 0.07 -10.61
CA GLU A 69 -16.38 -0.02 -11.90
C GLU A 69 -15.41 -0.31 -13.04
N LYS A 70 -15.87 -1.14 -13.98
CA LYS A 70 -15.09 -1.53 -15.15
C LYS A 70 -15.00 -0.36 -16.13
N GLY A 71 -13.77 -0.05 -16.57
CA GLY A 71 -13.54 1.01 -17.54
C GLY A 71 -13.49 2.42 -16.93
N GLU A 72 -13.59 2.53 -15.61
CA GLU A 72 -13.26 3.75 -14.89
C GLU A 72 -11.79 3.80 -14.49
N LEU A 73 -11.25 5.02 -14.42
CA LEU A 73 -9.99 5.26 -13.75
C LEU A 73 -10.21 5.32 -12.25
N ALA A 74 -9.56 4.42 -11.50
CA ALA A 74 -9.46 4.58 -10.07
C ALA A 74 -8.72 5.88 -9.75
N TYR A 75 -9.21 6.64 -8.78
CA TYR A 75 -8.40 7.69 -8.16
C TYR A 75 -7.08 7.09 -7.65
N TYR A 76 -5.98 7.87 -7.73
CA TYR A 76 -4.63 7.39 -7.40
C TYR A 76 -4.48 6.84 -5.96
N ASN A 77 -5.41 7.22 -5.06
CA ASN A 77 -5.52 6.73 -3.68
C ASN A 77 -6.82 5.95 -3.45
N ASN A 78 -7.37 5.27 -4.47
CA ASN A 78 -8.58 4.48 -4.27
C ASN A 78 -8.35 3.42 -3.20
N ARG A 79 -9.16 3.49 -2.16
CA ARG A 79 -9.12 2.61 -0.99
C ARG A 79 -10.52 2.19 -0.55
N SER A 80 -11.46 2.20 -1.48
CA SER A 80 -12.78 1.64 -1.28
C SER A 80 -12.97 0.45 -2.20
N ILE A 81 -13.56 -0.61 -1.67
CA ILE A 81 -13.99 -1.78 -2.43
C ILE A 81 -15.46 -2.03 -2.15
N ASN A 82 -16.25 -2.32 -3.18
CA ASN A 82 -17.65 -2.69 -2.98
C ASN A 82 -17.73 -4.08 -2.35
N LEU A 83 -18.50 -4.20 -1.26
CA LEU A 83 -18.78 -5.47 -0.57
C LEU A 83 -20.24 -5.50 -0.15
N THR A 84 -20.85 -6.68 -0.14
CA THR A 84 -22.21 -6.85 0.38
C THR A 84 -22.25 -6.76 1.92
N LYS A 85 -23.45 -6.55 2.49
CA LYS A 85 -23.65 -6.60 3.94
C LYS A 85 -23.18 -7.94 4.53
N GLU A 86 -23.44 -9.05 3.85
CA GLU A 86 -23.01 -10.40 4.24
C GLU A 86 -21.48 -10.50 4.31
N GLN A 87 -20.79 -9.97 3.31
CA GLN A 87 -19.33 -9.95 3.27
C GLN A 87 -18.75 -9.09 4.39
N LEU A 88 -19.33 -7.92 4.66
CA LEU A 88 -18.92 -7.08 5.79
C LEU A 88 -19.16 -7.78 7.14
N ARG A 89 -20.28 -8.48 7.30
CA ARG A 89 -20.55 -9.29 8.51
C ARG A 89 -19.58 -10.46 8.64
N ALA A 90 -19.17 -11.08 7.53
CA ALA A 90 -18.13 -12.09 7.50
C ALA A 90 -16.73 -11.54 7.88
N LEU A 91 -16.53 -10.22 7.84
CA LEU A 91 -15.34 -9.53 8.39
C LEU A 91 -15.53 -9.11 9.87
N GLY A 92 -16.65 -9.52 10.48
CA GLY A 92 -16.96 -9.35 11.90
C GLY A 92 -17.68 -8.05 12.22
N PHE A 93 -18.09 -7.26 11.22
CA PHE A 93 -18.87 -6.04 11.47
C PHE A 93 -20.30 -6.41 11.87
N THR A 94 -20.83 -5.73 12.88
CA THR A 94 -22.19 -6.00 13.39
C THR A 94 -23.25 -5.45 12.44
N GLU A 95 -24.50 -5.90 12.58
CA GLU A 95 -25.64 -5.39 11.78
C GLU A 95 -25.80 -3.87 11.90
N LEU A 96 -25.54 -3.32 13.09
CA LEU A 96 -25.60 -1.87 13.34
C LEU A 96 -24.45 -1.11 12.67
N GLU A 97 -23.28 -1.73 12.52
CA GLU A 97 -22.13 -1.10 11.83
C GLU A 97 -22.27 -1.11 10.30
N VAL A 98 -23.11 -1.99 9.76
CA VAL A 98 -23.37 -2.11 8.33
C VAL A 98 -24.72 -1.53 7.92
N SER A 99 -25.45 -0.88 8.84
CA SER A 99 -26.69 -0.18 8.51
C SER A 99 -26.42 1.18 7.87
N GLU A 100 -27.46 1.77 7.25
CA GLU A 100 -27.36 3.06 6.56
C GLU A 100 -26.95 4.20 7.52
N ASP A 101 -27.57 4.23 8.70
CA ASP A 101 -27.29 5.21 9.77
C ASP A 101 -26.16 4.79 10.72
N GLY A 102 -25.48 3.67 10.42
CA GLY A 102 -24.54 3.01 11.30
C GLY A 102 -23.19 3.73 11.40
N TRP A 103 -22.76 4.06 12.63
CA TRP A 103 -21.38 4.49 12.85
C TRP A 103 -20.46 3.27 13.06
N ALA A 104 -19.71 2.91 12.04
CA ALA A 104 -18.78 1.79 12.13
C ALA A 104 -17.44 2.17 12.78
N GLN A 105 -16.95 1.32 13.68
CA GLN A 105 -15.61 1.45 14.24
C GLN A 105 -14.57 0.87 13.28
N GLU A 106 -13.39 1.47 13.29
CA GLU A 106 -12.25 0.97 12.54
C GLU A 106 -11.74 -0.34 13.17
N ARG A 107 -11.52 -1.37 12.36
CA ARG A 107 -11.02 -2.67 12.81
C ARG A 107 -9.77 -3.08 12.06
N THR A 108 -8.81 -3.65 12.78
CA THR A 108 -7.64 -4.30 12.18
C THR A 108 -8.02 -5.66 11.61
N LEU A 109 -7.75 -5.84 10.32
CA LEU A 109 -7.92 -7.07 9.54
C LEU A 109 -6.59 -7.47 8.92
N PHE A 110 -6.54 -8.67 8.36
CA PHE A 110 -5.44 -9.11 7.49
C PHE A 110 -5.81 -8.79 6.05
N PHE A 111 -4.91 -8.13 5.32
CA PHE A 111 -5.06 -7.78 3.91
C PHE A 111 -4.09 -8.61 3.08
N ALA A 112 -4.61 -9.26 2.03
CA ALA A 112 -3.79 -9.81 0.96
C ALA A 112 -3.55 -8.71 -0.08
N LEU A 113 -2.28 -8.42 -0.37
CA LEU A 113 -1.87 -7.48 -1.41
C LEU A 113 -1.13 -8.24 -2.51
N GLU A 114 -1.55 -8.05 -3.75
CA GLU A 114 -0.90 -8.61 -4.95
C GLU A 114 0.08 -7.60 -5.53
N TYR A 115 1.31 -8.04 -5.76
CA TYR A 115 2.32 -7.26 -6.44
C TYR A 115 2.39 -7.63 -7.93
N ASN A 116 2.22 -6.63 -8.79
CA ASN A 116 2.46 -6.74 -10.24
C ASN A 116 1.74 -7.92 -10.92
N GLY A 117 0.55 -8.25 -10.42
CA GLY A 117 -0.25 -9.38 -10.91
C GLY A 117 -1.49 -8.95 -11.69
N GLU A 118 -2.54 -9.77 -11.61
CA GLU A 118 -3.76 -9.63 -12.43
C GLU A 118 -4.45 -8.28 -12.19
N GLN A 119 -4.49 -7.79 -10.96
CA GLN A 119 -5.14 -6.53 -10.64
C GLN A 119 -4.41 -5.34 -11.26
N TYR A 120 -3.08 -5.39 -11.34
CA TYR A 120 -2.32 -4.38 -12.06
C TYR A 120 -2.58 -4.43 -13.57
N GLN A 121 -2.62 -5.63 -14.16
CA GLN A 121 -2.93 -5.76 -15.59
C GLN A 121 -4.32 -5.23 -15.93
N LYS A 122 -5.33 -5.49 -15.09
CA LYS A 122 -6.68 -4.91 -15.23
C LYS A 122 -6.67 -3.39 -15.15
N SER A 123 -5.93 -2.85 -14.18
CA SER A 123 -5.79 -1.41 -14.00
C SER A 123 -5.13 -0.74 -15.22
N LEU A 124 -4.08 -1.35 -15.75
CA LEU A 124 -3.38 -0.88 -16.94
C LEU A 124 -4.29 -0.93 -18.18
N ALA A 125 -5.02 -2.03 -18.38
CA ALA A 125 -5.98 -2.18 -19.48
C ALA A 125 -7.12 -1.15 -19.40
N ASN A 126 -7.63 -0.85 -18.19
CA ASN A 126 -8.63 0.20 -17.98
C ASN A 126 -8.08 1.57 -18.36
N ALA A 127 -6.85 1.90 -17.93
CA ALA A 127 -6.21 3.17 -18.24
C ALA A 127 -5.93 3.33 -19.74
N GLN A 128 -5.48 2.27 -20.40
CA GLN A 128 -5.29 2.24 -21.85
C GLN A 128 -6.61 2.47 -22.58
N SER A 129 -7.67 1.72 -22.24
CA SER A 129 -8.97 1.88 -22.88
C SER A 129 -9.57 3.27 -22.66
N TYR A 130 -9.37 3.85 -21.48
CA TYR A 130 -9.79 5.23 -21.20
C TYR A 130 -9.08 6.23 -22.12
N TYR A 131 -7.78 6.07 -22.33
CA TYR A 131 -7.00 6.89 -23.25
C TYR A 131 -7.45 6.73 -24.71
N GLU A 132 -7.61 5.50 -25.19
CA GLU A 132 -8.07 5.21 -26.56
C GLU A 132 -9.44 5.83 -26.85
N LYS A 133 -10.38 5.76 -25.89
CA LYS A 133 -11.70 6.40 -26.02
C LYS A 133 -11.60 7.92 -26.08
N ALA A 134 -10.75 8.53 -25.26
CA ALA A 134 -10.56 9.98 -25.28
C ALA A 134 -9.90 10.45 -26.57
N LEU A 135 -8.92 9.68 -27.08
CA LEU A 135 -8.28 9.93 -28.37
C LEU A 135 -9.28 9.86 -29.52
N ALA A 136 -10.06 8.77 -29.61
CA ALA A 136 -11.06 8.60 -30.65
C ALA A 136 -12.11 9.73 -30.64
N ARG A 137 -12.50 10.24 -29.46
CA ARG A 137 -13.39 11.40 -29.35
C ARG A 137 -12.74 12.68 -29.88
N PHE A 138 -11.49 12.95 -29.52
CA PHE A 138 -10.76 14.12 -30.01
C PHE A 138 -10.54 14.07 -31.53
N GLU A 139 -10.38 12.89 -32.12
CA GLU A 139 -10.27 12.73 -33.58
C GLU A 139 -11.55 13.08 -34.34
N LEU A 140 -12.73 13.10 -33.68
CA LEU A 140 -13.98 13.53 -34.28
C LEU A 140 -14.08 15.06 -34.43
N ASP A 141 -13.44 15.82 -33.52
CA ASP A 141 -13.33 17.27 -33.59
C ASP A 141 -12.03 17.74 -32.92
N THR A 142 -11.00 17.92 -33.73
CA THR A 142 -9.66 18.28 -33.26
C THR A 142 -9.54 19.73 -32.79
N ASN A 143 -10.55 20.56 -33.04
CA ASN A 143 -10.56 21.96 -32.62
C ASN A 143 -11.28 22.17 -31.28
N ASP A 144 -11.95 21.14 -30.76
CA ASP A 144 -12.59 21.20 -29.44
C ASP A 144 -11.53 21.13 -28.33
N GLU A 145 -11.33 22.26 -27.66
CA GLU A 145 -10.42 22.39 -26.52
C GLU A 145 -10.77 21.42 -25.37
N GLN A 146 -12.06 21.16 -25.09
CA GLN A 146 -12.45 20.22 -24.04
C GLN A 146 -12.03 18.79 -24.39
N LEU A 147 -12.19 18.38 -25.65
CA LEU A 147 -11.75 17.06 -26.11
C LEU A 147 -10.23 16.93 -26.07
N LYS A 148 -9.51 18.00 -26.41
CA LYS A 148 -8.04 18.06 -26.28
C LYS A 148 -7.60 17.85 -24.83
N TYR A 149 -8.16 18.61 -23.88
CA TYR A 149 -7.84 18.46 -22.46
C TYR A 149 -8.21 17.07 -21.92
N ALA A 150 -9.35 16.52 -22.34
CA ALA A 150 -9.76 15.17 -21.94
C ALA A 150 -8.76 14.10 -22.44
N LYS A 151 -8.31 14.21 -23.69
CA LYS A 151 -7.28 13.32 -24.28
C LYS A 151 -5.93 13.48 -23.59
N GLU A 152 -5.51 14.70 -23.26
CA GLU A 152 -4.25 14.95 -22.53
C GLU A 152 -4.30 14.35 -21.12
N ARG A 153 -5.38 14.58 -20.37
CA ARG A 153 -5.59 13.98 -19.04
C ARG A 153 -5.61 12.45 -19.10
N ALA A 154 -6.26 11.88 -20.10
CA ALA A 154 -6.32 10.43 -20.29
C ALA A 154 -4.94 9.84 -20.63
N SER A 155 -4.16 10.54 -21.46
CA SER A 155 -2.78 10.19 -21.75
C SER A 155 -1.92 10.22 -20.49
N GLU A 156 -2.03 11.29 -19.68
CA GLU A 156 -1.30 11.40 -18.42
C GLU A 156 -1.66 10.26 -17.45
N ALA A 157 -2.95 9.93 -17.31
CA ALA A 157 -3.39 8.83 -16.45
C ALA A 157 -2.80 7.48 -16.90
N TYR A 158 -2.76 7.21 -18.20
CA TYR A 158 -2.15 6.01 -18.75
C TYR A 158 -0.63 5.96 -18.49
N GLN A 159 0.08 7.08 -18.71
CA GLN A 159 1.51 7.20 -18.41
C GLN A 159 1.82 7.04 -16.91
N GLN A 160 0.96 7.58 -16.03
CA GLN A 160 1.08 7.38 -14.59
C GLN A 160 0.92 5.90 -14.22
N GLU A 161 -0.02 5.17 -14.84
CA GLU A 161 -0.21 3.75 -14.59
C GLU A 161 0.99 2.90 -15.03
N LEU A 162 1.59 3.25 -16.17
CA LEU A 162 2.79 2.59 -16.68
C LEU A 162 4.02 2.80 -15.77
N HIS A 163 4.22 4.02 -15.27
CA HIS A 163 5.53 4.44 -14.76
C HIS A 163 5.56 4.81 -13.27
N ARG A 164 4.45 5.26 -12.68
CA ARG A 164 4.47 5.97 -11.38
C ARG A 164 3.56 5.36 -10.32
N ASN A 165 2.39 4.88 -10.72
CA ASN A 165 1.42 4.33 -9.81
C ASN A 165 1.90 3.00 -9.23
N SER A 166 1.58 2.72 -7.97
CA SER A 166 1.94 1.45 -7.34
C SER A 166 1.30 0.26 -8.08
N ARG A 167 2.08 -0.81 -8.24
CA ARG A 167 1.62 -2.12 -8.73
C ARG A 167 1.20 -3.05 -7.59
N LEU A 168 1.17 -2.55 -6.37
CA LEU A 168 0.74 -3.28 -5.18
C LEU A 168 -0.75 -3.03 -4.95
N PHE A 169 -1.57 -4.03 -5.26
CA PHE A 169 -3.02 -3.95 -5.23
C PHE A 169 -3.62 -4.74 -4.07
N PHE A 170 -4.63 -4.18 -3.42
CA PHE A 170 -5.46 -4.92 -2.48
C PHE A 170 -6.28 -5.99 -3.23
N LEU A 171 -6.29 -7.21 -2.69
CA LEU A 171 -7.13 -8.31 -3.16
C LEU A 171 -8.33 -8.55 -2.25
N GLU A 172 -8.05 -8.83 -0.98
CA GLU A 172 -9.05 -9.35 -0.04
C GLU A 172 -8.64 -9.04 1.40
N ALA A 173 -9.64 -8.92 2.28
CA ALA A 173 -9.47 -8.83 3.71
C ALA A 173 -10.02 -10.09 4.40
N ALA A 174 -9.40 -10.49 5.51
CA ALA A 174 -9.90 -11.55 6.37
C ALA A 174 -9.73 -11.18 7.85
N GLN A 175 -10.54 -11.80 8.71
CA GLN A 175 -10.39 -11.66 10.16
C GLN A 175 -9.17 -12.40 10.70
N ASP A 176 -8.75 -13.47 10.02
CA ASP A 176 -7.65 -14.33 10.44
C ASP A 176 -6.59 -14.49 9.34
N TYR A 177 -5.33 -14.57 9.79
CA TYR A 177 -4.18 -14.75 8.90
C TYR A 177 -4.23 -16.07 8.14
N LYS A 178 -4.70 -17.15 8.79
CA LYS A 178 -4.59 -18.52 8.28
C LYS A 178 -5.44 -18.73 7.03
N THR A 179 -6.62 -18.10 6.96
CA THR A 179 -7.49 -18.10 5.78
C THR A 179 -6.75 -17.58 4.55
N LEU A 180 -6.13 -16.40 4.63
CA LEU A 180 -5.38 -15.83 3.52
C LEU A 180 -4.10 -16.61 3.23
N ALA A 181 -3.36 -17.01 4.28
CA ALA A 181 -2.10 -17.73 4.12
C ALA A 181 -2.31 -19.10 3.43
N THR A 182 -3.40 -19.79 3.74
CA THR A 182 -3.76 -21.06 3.09
C THR A 182 -4.20 -20.83 1.64
N LYS A 183 -5.05 -19.81 1.41
CA LYS A 183 -5.54 -19.47 0.07
C LYS A 183 -4.43 -19.06 -0.88
N TYR A 184 -3.42 -18.34 -0.35
CA TYR A 184 -2.36 -17.73 -1.15
C TYR A 184 -0.97 -18.37 -1.01
N ALA A 185 -0.89 -19.59 -0.43
CA ALA A 185 0.38 -20.25 -0.11
C ALA A 185 1.31 -20.45 -1.32
N ALA A 186 0.76 -20.59 -2.52
CA ALA A 186 1.52 -20.86 -3.75
C ALA A 186 1.87 -19.59 -4.57
N GLN A 187 1.37 -18.41 -4.19
CA GLN A 187 1.65 -17.17 -4.92
C GLN A 187 2.76 -16.36 -4.25
N SER A 188 3.94 -16.34 -4.88
CA SER A 188 5.09 -15.56 -4.41
C SER A 188 4.90 -14.05 -4.57
N ASN A 189 3.96 -13.61 -5.39
CA ASN A 189 3.65 -12.19 -5.60
C ASN A 189 2.58 -11.65 -4.64
N ILE A 190 2.16 -12.44 -3.64
CA ILE A 190 1.17 -12.01 -2.65
C ILE A 190 1.86 -11.81 -1.29
N VAL A 191 1.53 -10.69 -0.64
CA VAL A 191 1.95 -10.41 0.74
C VAL A 191 0.71 -10.20 1.61
N ILE A 192 0.72 -10.81 2.80
CA ILE A 192 -0.32 -10.61 3.79
C ILE A 192 0.19 -9.66 4.86
N VAL A 193 -0.54 -8.56 5.07
CA VAL A 193 -0.20 -7.52 6.04
C VAL A 193 -1.40 -7.23 6.94
N LYS A 194 -1.17 -6.53 8.05
CA LYS A 194 -2.28 -5.99 8.86
C LYS A 194 -2.66 -4.62 8.34
N GLY A 195 -3.96 -4.37 8.26
CA GLY A 195 -4.47 -3.06 7.90
C GLY A 195 -5.81 -2.80 8.57
N ASN A 196 -6.12 -1.53 8.72
CA ASN A 196 -7.36 -1.12 9.31
C ASN A 196 -8.40 -0.83 8.23
N ALA A 197 -9.64 -1.23 8.48
CA ALA A 197 -10.77 -0.94 7.61
C ALA A 197 -12.04 -0.64 8.40
N LYS A 198 -13.00 -0.02 7.72
CA LYS A 198 -14.36 0.14 8.23
C LYS A 198 -15.38 0.08 7.10
N PRO A 199 -16.60 -0.42 7.36
CA PRO A 199 -17.74 -0.26 6.49
C PRO A 199 -17.98 1.20 6.14
N TYR A 200 -18.49 1.40 4.94
CA TYR A 200 -19.05 2.67 4.50
C TYR A 200 -20.28 2.40 3.66
N PHE A 201 -21.34 3.14 3.94
CA PHE A 201 -22.55 3.16 3.14
C PHE A 201 -22.57 4.44 2.31
N ASN A 202 -22.80 4.29 1.01
CA ASN A 202 -22.97 5.42 0.11
C ASN A 202 -24.46 5.73 -0.03
N ASP A 203 -24.90 6.86 0.52
CA ASP A 203 -26.31 7.27 0.47
C ASP A 203 -26.84 7.51 -0.95
N TYR A 204 -25.96 7.87 -1.89
CA TYR A 204 -26.36 8.16 -3.28
C TYR A 204 -26.57 6.90 -4.09
N SER A 205 -25.61 5.98 -4.06
CA SER A 205 -25.70 4.72 -4.83
C SER A 205 -26.43 3.61 -4.06
N LYS A 206 -26.67 3.81 -2.77
CA LYS A 206 -27.26 2.82 -1.85
C LYS A 206 -26.45 1.53 -1.73
N ASP A 207 -25.13 1.64 -1.91
CA ASP A 207 -24.19 0.53 -1.85
C ASP A 207 -23.38 0.51 -0.56
N HIS A 208 -22.97 -0.71 -0.19
CA HIS A 208 -21.99 -0.94 0.87
C HIS A 208 -20.60 -1.13 0.28
N SER A 209 -19.62 -0.61 1.02
CA SER A 209 -18.21 -0.74 0.68
C SER A 209 -17.37 -0.91 1.93
N LEU A 210 -16.16 -1.44 1.75
CA LEU A 210 -15.14 -1.45 2.78
C LEU A 210 -14.13 -0.35 2.48
N HIS A 211 -14.08 0.65 3.34
CA HIS A 211 -13.06 1.69 3.31
C HIS A 211 -11.78 1.19 4.00
N LEU A 212 -10.75 0.95 3.20
CA LEU A 212 -9.42 0.53 3.62
C LEU A 212 -8.63 1.76 4.09
N ARG A 213 -8.36 1.87 5.40
CA ARG A 213 -7.82 3.10 5.99
C ARG A 213 -6.32 3.19 5.80
N ALA A 214 -5.57 2.32 6.47
CA ALA A 214 -4.12 2.30 6.44
C ALA A 214 -3.59 0.90 6.72
N LEU A 215 -2.36 0.61 6.26
CA LEU A 215 -1.61 -0.52 6.78
C LEU A 215 -1.13 -0.19 8.17
N LEU A 216 -1.13 -1.19 9.05
CA LEU A 216 -0.66 -1.03 10.43
C LEU A 216 0.84 -0.70 10.46
N VAL A 217 1.60 -1.29 9.53
CA VAL A 217 2.97 -0.86 9.19
C VAL A 217 2.97 -0.38 7.75
N ASN A 218 3.02 0.93 7.57
CA ASN A 218 2.99 1.60 6.27
C ASN A 218 4.34 2.21 5.86
N ARG A 219 5.37 2.03 6.69
CA ARG A 219 6.74 2.49 6.45
C ARG A 219 7.73 1.38 6.76
N ILE A 220 8.77 1.29 5.92
CA ILE A 220 9.87 0.35 6.05
C ILE A 220 11.10 1.15 6.46
N ASN A 221 11.65 0.88 7.64
CA ASN A 221 12.85 1.57 8.10
C ASN A 221 14.05 1.19 7.23
N VAL A 222 14.81 2.21 6.81
CA VAL A 222 16.01 2.08 6.00
C VAL A 222 17.21 1.83 6.92
N PRO A 223 17.95 0.71 6.74
CA PRO A 223 19.21 0.50 7.44
C PRO A 223 20.22 1.64 7.18
N ALA A 224 20.98 2.03 8.20
CA ALA A 224 21.86 3.20 8.15
C ALA A 224 22.83 3.20 6.94
N HIS A 225 23.34 2.03 6.53
CA HIS A 225 24.26 1.91 5.40
C HIS A 225 23.63 2.19 4.03
N PHE A 226 22.30 2.26 3.93
CA PHE A 226 21.57 2.63 2.71
C PHE A 226 21.11 4.09 2.70
N VAL A 227 21.22 4.80 3.82
CA VAL A 227 20.66 6.15 3.99
C VAL A 227 21.33 7.15 3.05
N GLU A 228 22.67 7.16 2.99
CA GLU A 228 23.42 8.08 2.15
C GLU A 228 23.12 7.86 0.66
N THR A 229 23.04 6.60 0.24
CA THR A 229 22.71 6.24 -1.15
C THR A 229 21.34 6.79 -1.55
N LEU A 230 20.33 6.65 -0.68
CA LEU A 230 18.99 7.16 -0.94
C LEU A 230 18.86 8.69 -0.78
N ALA A 231 19.62 9.30 0.12
CA ALA A 231 19.59 10.75 0.35
C ALA A 231 20.11 11.53 -0.86
N SER A 232 20.98 10.91 -1.66
CA SER A 232 21.50 11.53 -2.89
C SER A 232 20.46 11.66 -4.01
N LEU A 233 19.34 10.92 -3.92
CA LEU A 233 18.27 10.94 -4.90
C LEU A 233 17.44 12.21 -4.75
N LYS A 234 17.38 13.01 -5.82
CA LYS A 234 16.45 14.13 -5.92
C LYS A 234 15.10 13.58 -6.39
N THR A 235 14.04 13.71 -5.59
CA THR A 235 12.68 13.39 -6.06
C THR A 235 12.31 14.35 -7.18
N SER A 236 12.44 13.93 -8.44
CA SER A 236 12.14 14.79 -9.58
C SER A 236 10.71 14.57 -10.09
N ARG A 237 9.94 15.65 -10.18
CA ARG A 237 8.62 15.62 -10.83
C ARG A 237 8.85 15.52 -12.35
N GLY A 238 8.94 14.30 -12.87
CA GLY A 238 9.11 14.05 -14.31
C GLY A 238 9.80 12.72 -14.66
N GLN A 239 10.27 11.95 -13.68
CA GLN A 239 10.88 10.64 -13.94
C GLN A 239 9.86 9.64 -14.49
N THR A 240 10.27 8.96 -15.56
CA THR A 240 9.54 7.88 -16.24
C THR A 240 10.02 6.50 -15.82
N LYS A 241 11.20 6.39 -15.18
CA LYS A 241 11.76 5.15 -14.65
C LYS A 241 11.97 5.29 -13.14
N PRO A 242 11.67 4.26 -12.33
CA PRO A 242 12.04 4.23 -10.91
C PRO A 242 13.56 4.33 -10.74
N ASP A 243 14.04 5.13 -9.79
CA ASP A 243 15.48 5.30 -9.54
C ASP A 243 16.13 4.11 -8.83
N TYR A 244 15.32 3.31 -8.14
CA TYR A 244 15.81 2.17 -7.38
C TYR A 244 14.78 1.04 -7.25
N SER A 245 15.27 -0.11 -6.82
CA SER A 245 14.49 -1.23 -6.33
C SER A 245 14.96 -1.66 -4.94
N VAL A 246 14.04 -2.20 -4.14
CA VAL A 246 14.25 -2.62 -2.76
C VAL A 246 13.74 -4.04 -2.61
N THR A 247 14.61 -4.94 -2.20
CA THR A 247 14.20 -6.29 -1.78
C THR A 247 13.71 -6.22 -0.34
N VAL A 248 12.44 -6.56 -0.13
CA VAL A 248 11.78 -6.48 1.18
C VAL A 248 11.25 -7.84 1.57
N ASN A 249 11.55 -8.25 2.80
CA ASN A 249 10.97 -9.43 3.42
C ASN A 249 9.89 -9.03 4.43
N TRP A 250 8.84 -9.84 4.55
CA TRP A 250 7.86 -9.79 5.64
C TRP A 250 8.03 -10.99 6.55
N GLY A 251 7.95 -10.75 7.85
CA GLY A 251 8.28 -11.76 8.86
C GLY A 251 7.09 -12.34 9.59
N LYS A 252 7.35 -13.08 10.66
CA LYS A 252 6.31 -13.71 11.50
C LYS A 252 5.33 -12.72 12.14
N ARG A 253 5.73 -11.46 12.33
CA ARG A 253 4.86 -10.39 12.85
C ARG A 253 4.16 -9.62 11.72
N LEU A 254 4.38 -10.02 10.46
CA LEU A 254 3.96 -9.32 9.24
C LEU A 254 4.58 -7.92 9.11
N GLU A 255 5.73 -7.72 9.74
CA GLU A 255 6.48 -6.46 9.69
C GLU A 255 7.60 -6.57 8.63
N PRO A 256 7.73 -5.57 7.75
CA PRO A 256 8.72 -5.58 6.69
C PRO A 256 10.13 -5.20 7.16
N TRP A 257 11.16 -5.69 6.47
CA TRP A 257 12.52 -5.14 6.53
C TRP A 257 13.20 -5.20 5.16
N ILE A 258 14.09 -4.22 4.94
CA ILE A 258 14.93 -4.16 3.74
C ILE A 258 16.03 -5.21 3.85
N VAL A 259 16.18 -6.00 2.79
CA VAL A 259 17.29 -6.94 2.58
C VAL A 259 18.37 -6.29 1.71
N ASP A 260 17.95 -5.62 0.64
CA ASP A 260 18.86 -5.03 -0.34
C ASP A 260 18.22 -3.79 -1.02
N ILE A 261 19.05 -2.88 -1.51
CA ILE A 261 18.65 -1.74 -2.34
C ILE A 261 19.58 -1.64 -3.55
N GLN A 262 18.99 -1.65 -4.74
CA GLN A 262 19.71 -1.54 -6.01
C GLN A 262 19.30 -0.26 -6.73
N MET A 263 20.29 0.50 -7.20
CA MET A 263 20.08 1.71 -8.02
C MET A 263 19.92 1.32 -9.50
N ASN A 264 19.07 2.05 -10.23
CA ASN A 264 18.65 1.74 -11.61
C ASN A 264 19.29 2.60 -12.69
#